data_AF-A0AAN5IFD9-F1
#
_entry.id   AF-A0AAN5IFD9-F1
#
_cell.length_a   1.000
_cell.length_b   1.000
_cell.length_c   1.000
_cell.angle_alpha   90.00
_cell.angle_beta   90.00
_cell.angle_gamma   90.00
#
_symmetry.space_group_name_H-M   'P 1'
#
loop_
_entity.id
_entity.type
_entity.pdbx_description
1 polymer ?
#
loop_
_entity_poly.entity_id
_entity_poly.type
_entity_poly.pdbx_seq_one_letter_code
_entity_poly.pdbx_strand_id
1 'polypeptide(L)'
;ADSPEVVDAIKWNYGQAHILYYNQRPFEECKDDPDGRAMRDGYSTQSVYECIWTTNSTSGGVSILVVGNSISHRAMKVLHKILQGNDGVKEMRLFAHSACRPTENCPLFHSAMLKLVKRMKPDITFLITDE
;
A
#
# COMPACT_ATOMS: atom_id res chain seq x y z
N ALA A 1 11.69 -11.99 37.48
CA ALA A 1 12.41 -12.32 36.23
C ALA A 1 11.48 -13.20 35.42
N ASP A 2 11.13 -12.79 34.20
CA ASP A 2 10.20 -13.55 33.37
C ASP A 2 10.81 -14.90 32.97
N SER A 3 9.98 -15.95 32.88
CA SER A 3 10.44 -17.29 32.49
C SER A 3 11.07 -17.25 31.10
N PRO A 4 12.25 -17.87 30.88
CA PRO A 4 12.88 -17.97 29.56
C PRO A 4 11.93 -18.50 28.48
N GLU A 5 11.05 -19.43 28.83
CA GLU A 5 10.05 -20.02 27.92
C GLU A 5 9.02 -18.99 27.42
N VAL A 6 8.63 -18.03 28.27
CA VAL A 6 7.70 -16.96 27.88
C VAL A 6 8.38 -16.00 26.91
N VAL A 7 9.64 -15.65 27.16
CA VAL A 7 10.43 -14.79 26.27
C VAL A 7 10.62 -15.45 24.91
N ASP A 8 10.89 -16.75 24.87
CA ASP A 8 11.09 -17.51 23.64
C ASP A 8 9.78 -17.68 22.85
N ALA A 9 8.66 -17.93 23.53
CA ALA A 9 7.34 -17.96 22.90
C ALA A 9 6.95 -16.60 22.31
N ILE A 10 7.22 -15.50 23.02
CA ILE A 10 6.98 -14.13 22.51
C ILE A 10 7.83 -13.87 21.26
N LYS A 11 9.13 -14.22 21.28
CA LYS A 11 10.01 -14.05 20.12
C LYS A 11 9.55 -14.88 18.92
N TRP A 12 9.14 -16.13 19.15
CA TRP A 12 8.63 -16.99 18.09
C TRP A 12 7.34 -16.42 17.49
N ASN A 13 6.37 -16.05 18.33
CA ASN A 13 5.11 -15.43 17.89
C ASN A 13 5.36 -14.12 17.13
N TYR A 14 6.26 -13.27 17.63
CA TYR A 14 6.63 -12.02 16.97
C TYR A 14 7.24 -12.28 15.58
N GLY A 15 8.14 -13.26 15.47
CA GLY A 15 8.72 -13.70 14.20
C GLY A 15 7.65 -14.20 13.23
N GLN A 16 6.79 -15.13 13.66
CA GLN A 16 5.75 -15.70 12.80
C GLN A 16 4.71 -14.68 12.35
N ALA A 17 4.34 -13.74 13.23
CA ALA A 17 3.37 -12.68 12.91
C ALA A 17 3.89 -11.70 11.84
N HIS A 18 5.21 -11.45 11.79
CA HIS A 18 5.81 -10.50 10.86
C HIS A 18 6.28 -11.10 9.53
N ILE A 19 6.70 -12.38 9.53
CA ILE A 19 7.44 -12.97 8.41
C ILE A 19 6.60 -13.07 7.11
N LEU A 20 5.31 -13.36 7.18
CA LEU A 20 4.52 -13.72 5.99
C LEU A 20 3.70 -12.57 5.37
N TYR A 21 3.28 -11.59 6.16
CA TYR A 21 2.29 -10.60 5.68
C TYR A 21 2.86 -9.25 5.29
N TYR A 22 4.05 -8.90 5.80
CA TYR A 22 4.60 -7.54 5.70
C TYR A 22 5.99 -7.45 5.07
N ASN A 23 6.56 -8.58 4.61
CA ASN A 23 7.83 -8.61 3.90
C ASN A 23 7.68 -8.79 2.39
N GLN A 24 6.45 -8.88 1.91
CA GLN A 24 6.12 -9.09 0.52
C GLN A 24 5.06 -8.08 0.09
N ARG A 25 5.09 -7.74 -1.19
CA ARG A 25 4.07 -6.91 -1.82
C ARG A 25 2.71 -7.61 -1.80
N PRO A 26 1.61 -6.90 -2.09
CA PRO A 26 0.28 -7.51 -2.09
C PRO A 26 0.17 -8.71 -3.04
N PHE A 27 0.78 -8.62 -4.22
CA PHE A 27 0.82 -9.66 -5.27
C PHE A 27 2.01 -9.39 -6.20
N GLU A 28 2.36 -10.38 -7.03
CA GLU A 28 3.58 -10.40 -7.84
C GLU A 28 3.63 -9.28 -8.89
N GLU A 29 2.48 -8.96 -9.48
CA GLU A 29 2.31 -7.95 -10.52
C GLU A 29 2.35 -6.52 -9.97
N CYS A 30 2.38 -6.33 -8.65
CA CYS A 30 2.55 -5.01 -8.06
C CYS A 30 4.02 -4.60 -8.13
N LYS A 31 4.42 -3.87 -9.16
CA LYS A 31 5.82 -3.51 -9.46
C LYS A 31 6.23 -2.18 -8.84
N ASP A 32 7.53 -1.91 -8.82
CA ASP A 32 8.10 -0.67 -8.26
C ASP A 32 7.46 0.55 -8.92
N ASP A 33 7.23 1.59 -8.12
CA ASP A 33 6.52 2.79 -8.56
C ASP A 33 7.42 4.04 -8.46
N PRO A 34 8.46 4.14 -9.31
CA PRO A 34 9.35 5.30 -9.32
C PRO A 34 8.61 6.59 -9.66
N ASP A 35 7.60 6.51 -10.54
CA ASP A 35 6.80 7.67 -10.95
C ASP A 35 5.96 8.20 -9.79
N GLY A 36 5.27 7.33 -9.05
CA GLY A 36 4.51 7.76 -7.87
C GLY A 36 5.41 8.32 -6.78
N ARG A 37 6.65 7.82 -6.64
CA ARG A 37 7.64 8.42 -5.73
C ARG A 37 8.07 9.81 -6.20
N ALA A 38 8.29 10.01 -7.51
CA ALA A 38 8.59 11.33 -8.06
C ALA A 38 7.43 12.32 -7.88
N MET A 39 6.18 11.86 -7.96
CA MET A 39 4.99 12.67 -7.67
C MET A 39 4.90 13.13 -6.21
N ARG A 40 5.70 12.53 -5.30
CA ARG A 40 5.76 12.87 -3.88
C ARG A 40 7.08 13.53 -3.47
N ASP A 41 7.81 14.11 -4.43
CA ASP A 41 9.12 14.76 -4.20
C ASP A 41 10.15 13.81 -3.57
N GLY A 42 10.12 12.54 -3.97
CA GLY A 42 11.05 11.53 -3.45
C GLY A 42 10.64 10.90 -2.12
N TYR A 43 9.56 11.36 -1.49
CA TYR A 43 9.07 10.76 -0.25
C TYR A 43 8.67 9.30 -0.47
N SER A 44 9.25 8.44 0.36
CA SER A 44 9.05 7.00 0.37
C SER A 44 8.82 6.52 1.79
N THR A 45 8.05 5.45 1.90
CA THR A 45 7.74 4.68 3.10
C THR A 45 8.48 3.34 3.00
N GLN A 46 7.84 2.24 3.38
CA GLN A 46 8.35 0.90 3.19
C GLN A 46 8.08 0.42 1.75
N SER A 47 9.09 -0.15 1.08
CA SER A 47 9.00 -0.58 -0.33
C SER A 47 7.85 -1.56 -0.63
N VAL A 48 7.51 -2.42 0.33
CA VAL A 48 6.41 -3.39 0.19
C VAL A 48 5.02 -2.74 0.24
N TYR A 49 4.92 -1.51 0.74
CA TYR A 49 3.69 -0.70 0.82
C TYR A 49 3.57 0.34 -0.29
N GLU A 50 4.47 0.28 -1.28
CA GLU A 50 4.48 1.17 -2.43
C GLU A 50 4.63 0.35 -3.70
N CYS A 51 3.60 0.36 -4.53
CA CYS A 51 3.68 -0.31 -5.81
C CYS A 51 2.63 0.20 -6.78
N ILE A 52 2.85 -0.11 -8.06
CA ILE A 52 1.90 0.12 -9.13
C ILE A 52 1.57 -1.22 -9.79
N TRP A 53 0.29 -1.42 -10.04
CA TRP A 53 -0.21 -2.46 -10.90
C TRP A 53 -0.81 -1.82 -12.16
N THR A 54 -0.43 -2.33 -13.31
CA THR A 54 -0.94 -1.89 -14.61
C THR A 54 -1.59 -3.06 -15.31
N THR A 55 -2.75 -2.83 -15.92
CA THR A 55 -3.35 -3.84 -16.81
C THR A 55 -2.61 -3.87 -18.15
N ASN A 56 -2.77 -4.97 -18.89
CA ASN A 56 -2.39 -5.05 -20.29
C ASN A 56 -3.47 -4.50 -21.24
N SER A 57 -4.66 -4.15 -20.72
CA SER A 57 -5.73 -3.54 -21.53
C SER A 57 -5.31 -2.17 -22.06
N THR A 58 -5.49 -1.97 -23.37
CA THR A 58 -5.21 -0.71 -24.07
C THR A 58 -6.43 0.21 -24.17
N SER A 59 -7.62 -0.27 -23.79
CA SER A 59 -8.88 0.49 -23.85
C SER A 59 -9.24 1.18 -22.53
N GLY A 60 -8.56 0.82 -21.44
CA GLY A 60 -8.79 1.37 -20.11
C GLY A 60 -8.23 2.77 -19.93
N GLY A 61 -8.96 3.61 -19.20
CA GLY A 61 -8.55 4.98 -18.87
C GLY A 61 -8.55 5.29 -17.37
N VAL A 62 -9.18 4.43 -16.55
CA VAL A 62 -9.38 4.69 -15.12
C VAL A 62 -8.10 4.42 -14.35
N SER A 63 -7.67 5.43 -13.61
CA SER A 63 -6.54 5.40 -12.68
C SER A 63 -7.04 5.38 -11.24
N ILE A 64 -6.58 4.39 -10.47
CA ILE A 64 -7.02 4.18 -9.10
C ILE A 64 -5.84 4.41 -8.15
N LEU A 65 -6.06 5.17 -7.09
CA LEU A 65 -5.09 5.37 -6.03
C LEU A 65 -5.62 4.77 -4.72
N VAL A 66 -4.83 3.90 -4.10
CA VAL A 66 -5.11 3.29 -2.80
C VAL A 66 -4.10 3.84 -1.80
N VAL A 67 -4.59 4.53 -0.77
CA VAL A 67 -3.79 5.11 0.31
C VAL A 67 -4.26 4.65 1.68
N GLY A 68 -3.37 4.68 2.66
CA GLY A 68 -3.70 4.34 4.05
C GLY A 68 -2.59 3.61 4.77
N ASN A 69 -2.95 2.59 5.55
CA ASN A 69 -2.00 1.89 6.42
C ASN A 69 -1.80 0.40 6.07
N SER A 70 -1.47 -0.43 7.04
CA SER A 70 -1.30 -1.87 6.83
C SER A 70 -2.56 -2.58 6.32
N ILE A 71 -3.74 -2.00 6.54
CA ILE A 71 -5.02 -2.51 6.04
C ILE A 71 -5.17 -2.26 4.54
N SER A 72 -4.73 -1.11 4.03
CA SER A 72 -4.81 -0.81 2.60
C SER A 72 -3.95 -1.76 1.75
N HIS A 73 -2.79 -2.16 2.27
CA HIS A 73 -1.96 -3.21 1.67
C HIS A 73 -2.69 -4.55 1.52
N ARG A 74 -3.52 -4.93 2.51
CA ARG A 74 -4.35 -6.14 2.43
C ARG A 74 -5.50 -5.96 1.44
N ALA A 75 -6.18 -4.81 1.50
CA ALA A 75 -7.28 -4.48 0.61
C ALA A 75 -6.85 -4.49 -0.87
N MET A 76 -5.62 -4.06 -1.16
CA MET A 76 -5.02 -4.10 -2.50
C MET A 76 -5.09 -5.51 -3.13
N LYS A 77 -4.96 -6.59 -2.35
CA LYS A 77 -5.12 -7.98 -2.84
C LYS A 77 -6.53 -8.29 -3.31
N VAL A 78 -7.53 -7.77 -2.60
CA VAL A 78 -8.95 -7.97 -2.92
C VAL A 78 -9.32 -7.12 -4.13
N LEU A 79 -8.91 -5.85 -4.13
CA LEU A 79 -9.12 -4.93 -5.25
C LEU A 79 -8.52 -5.49 -6.55
N HIS A 80 -7.29 -6.00 -6.51
CA HIS A 80 -6.68 -6.61 -7.69
C HIS A 80 -7.53 -7.75 -8.28
N LYS A 81 -8.05 -8.64 -7.44
CA LYS A 81 -8.90 -9.76 -7.91
C LYS A 81 -10.19 -9.29 -8.59
N ILE A 82 -10.74 -8.17 -8.14
CA ILE A 82 -11.95 -7.57 -8.71
C ILE A 82 -11.62 -6.85 -10.03
N LEU A 83 -10.51 -6.11 -10.06
CA LEU A 83 -10.18 -5.20 -11.15
C LEU A 83 -9.43 -5.87 -12.31
N GLN A 84 -8.75 -7.00 -12.09
CA GLN A 84 -8.01 -7.71 -13.15
C GLN A 84 -8.89 -8.17 -14.33
N GLY A 85 -10.20 -8.30 -14.13
CA GLY A 85 -11.16 -8.62 -15.19
C GLY A 85 -11.89 -7.40 -15.76
N ASN A 86 -11.50 -6.18 -15.37
CA ASN A 86 -12.14 -4.95 -15.80
C ASN A 86 -11.24 -4.15 -16.76
N ASP A 87 -11.56 -4.23 -18.04
CA ASP A 87 -10.79 -3.59 -19.11
C ASP A 87 -10.77 -2.05 -19.05
N GLY A 88 -11.65 -1.44 -18.25
CA GLY A 88 -11.72 0.01 -18.07
C GLY A 88 -10.63 0.59 -17.17
N VAL A 89 -9.97 -0.25 -16.35
CA VAL A 89 -8.95 0.16 -15.38
C VAL A 89 -7.58 0.11 -16.02
N LYS A 90 -6.90 1.25 -16.14
CA LYS A 90 -5.53 1.35 -16.67
C LYS A 90 -4.49 0.96 -15.62
N GLU A 91 -4.62 1.53 -14.42
CA GLU A 91 -3.63 1.37 -13.36
C GLU A 91 -4.26 1.46 -11.97
N MET A 92 -3.65 0.77 -11.00
CA MET A 92 -3.92 0.92 -9.58
C MET A 92 -2.61 1.10 -8.83
N ARG A 93 -2.48 2.20 -8.10
CA ARG A 93 -1.29 2.53 -7.30
C ARG A 93 -1.57 2.36 -5.82
N LEU A 94 -0.67 1.69 -5.10
CA LEU A 94 -0.65 1.62 -3.64
C LEU A 94 0.38 2.61 -3.10
N PHE A 95 -0.05 3.45 -2.16
CA PHE A 95 0.83 4.27 -1.34
C PHE A 95 0.38 4.23 0.11
N ALA A 96 1.00 3.36 0.90
CA ALA A 96 0.60 3.08 2.27
C ALA A 96 1.78 3.21 3.24
N HIS A 97 1.48 3.43 4.53
CA HIS A 97 2.48 3.43 5.58
C HIS A 97 2.01 2.57 6.74
N SER A 98 2.80 1.57 7.14
CA SER A 98 2.41 0.71 8.27
C SER A 98 2.18 1.52 9.55
N ALA A 99 1.17 1.13 10.35
CA ALA A 99 0.79 1.74 11.63
C ALA A 99 0.51 3.26 11.59
N CYS A 100 0.17 3.80 10.41
CA CYS A 100 0.11 5.23 10.17
C CYS A 100 -1.23 5.64 9.58
N ARG A 101 -1.99 6.47 10.31
CA ARG A 101 -3.25 7.05 9.88
C ARG A 101 -2.98 8.45 9.32
N PRO A 102 -2.97 8.63 7.99
CA PRO A 102 -2.53 9.88 7.37
C PRO A 102 -3.28 11.10 7.87
N THR A 103 -4.54 10.99 8.28
CA THR A 103 -5.33 12.12 8.78
C THR A 103 -5.13 12.43 10.26
N GLU A 104 -4.39 11.60 11.00
CA GLU A 104 -4.32 11.68 12.47
C GLU A 104 -2.88 11.81 13.00
N ASN A 105 -1.99 10.88 12.66
CA ASN A 105 -0.71 10.72 13.38
C ASN A 105 0.54 10.74 12.48
N CYS A 106 0.40 11.10 11.20
CA CYS A 106 1.50 11.08 10.25
C CYS A 106 1.53 12.28 9.29
N PRO A 107 1.96 13.46 9.75
CA PRO A 107 1.91 14.69 8.94
C PRO A 107 2.77 14.64 7.68
N LEU A 108 3.92 13.95 7.72
CA LEU A 108 4.79 13.81 6.55
C LEU A 108 4.16 12.91 5.48
N PHE A 109 3.60 11.77 5.90
CA PHE A 109 2.88 10.85 5.01
C PHE A 109 1.62 11.53 4.44
N HIS A 110 0.88 12.27 5.27
CA HIS A 110 -0.26 13.08 4.85
C HIS A 110 0.12 14.09 3.76
N SER A 111 1.18 14.86 3.97
CA SER A 111 1.67 15.84 3.01
C SER A 111 2.07 15.17 1.68
N ALA A 112 2.78 14.05 1.74
CA ALA A 112 3.14 13.26 0.57
C ALA A 112 1.91 12.68 -0.16
N MET A 113 0.91 12.20 0.57
CA MET A 113 -0.36 11.71 0.04
C MET A 113 -1.10 12.81 -0.74
N LEU A 114 -1.20 14.02 -0.18
CA LEU A 114 -1.84 15.16 -0.86
C LEU A 114 -1.11 15.54 -2.15
N LYS A 115 0.23 15.51 -2.15
CA LYS A 115 1.03 15.73 -3.37
C LYS A 115 0.75 14.68 -4.44
N LEU A 116 0.70 13.41 -4.03
CA LEU A 116 0.40 12.31 -4.94
C LEU A 116 -0.98 12.48 -5.58
N VAL A 117 -2.03 12.68 -4.78
CA VAL A 117 -3.40 12.91 -5.27
C VAL A 117 -3.44 14.06 -6.27
N LYS A 118 -2.78 15.18 -5.94
CA LYS A 118 -2.77 16.38 -6.80
C LYS A 118 -2.06 16.18 -8.13
N ARG A 119 -0.95 15.43 -8.16
CA ARG A 119 -0.15 15.21 -9.38
C ARG A 119 -0.66 14.05 -10.22
N MET A 120 -1.05 12.94 -9.58
CA MET A 120 -1.60 11.77 -10.24
C MET A 120 -2.99 12.07 -10.82
N LYS A 121 -3.80 12.88 -10.12
CA LYS A 121 -5.22 13.13 -10.45
C LYS A 121 -5.99 11.82 -10.69
N PRO A 122 -5.99 10.89 -9.72
CA PRO A 122 -6.67 9.61 -9.89
C PRO A 122 -8.18 9.80 -10.06
N ASP A 123 -8.80 8.97 -10.87
CA ASP A 123 -10.26 8.94 -11.05
C ASP A 123 -10.96 8.45 -9.79
N ILE A 124 -10.33 7.53 -9.07
CA ILE A 124 -10.82 6.97 -7.81
C ILE A 124 -9.69 6.99 -6.79
N THR A 125 -9.95 7.54 -5.60
CA THR A 125 -9.04 7.43 -4.45
C THR A 125 -9.72 6.66 -3.31
N PHE A 126 -9.13 5.54 -2.90
CA PHE A 126 -9.50 4.83 -1.70
C PHE A 126 -8.58 5.23 -0.55
N LEU A 127 -9.14 5.75 0.54
CA LEU A 127 -8.46 5.87 1.82
C LEU A 127 -8.91 4.71 2.72
N ILE A 128 -7.99 3.79 3.04
CA ILE A 128 -8.29 2.58 3.80
C ILE A 128 -7.38 2.49 5.03
N THR A 129 -7.97 2.68 6.20
CA THR A 129 -7.31 2.57 7.51
C THR A 129 -8.16 1.74 8.47
N ASP A 130 -7.57 1.35 9.59
CA ASP A 130 -8.33 0.90 10.76
C ASP A 130 -8.92 2.12 11.50
N GLU A 131 -10.00 1.90 12.25
CA GLU A 131 -10.62 2.90 13.17
C GLU A 131 -9.81 3.08 14.45
#